data_AF-A0AAW8FU99-F1
#
_entry.id   AF-A0AAW8FU99-F1
#
_cell.length_a   1.000
_cell.length_b   1.000
_cell.length_c   1.000
_cell.angle_alpha   90.00
_cell.angle_beta   90.00
_cell.angle_gamma   90.00
#
_symmetry.space_group_name_H-M   'P 1'
#
loop_
_entity.id
_entity.type
_entity.pdbx_description
1 polymer ?
#
loop_
_entity_poly.entity_id
_entity_poly.type
_entity_poly.pdbx_seq_one_letter_code
_entity_poly.pdbx_strand_id
1 'polypeptide(L)'
;MAGTDEDAVAAADDALYVLTAVLLTPAKFPSVLGDDYPEACAALGLAPLADGYGLVLGQDGGGARWTVVIDDVSLVAVAIASWDCGMEYDLSPDERTVVAALPGWPLAVAVAAPGVPAPHDPDPETADGPPLTPPDTSTWGSAQRRLGADEIALQWAMWREQIDDAAFTSPNGGSTGGDKAVAGKVTDDEAADRDAPEDKATGDEGSANESSGEEAAGDKTTGTSGGTEKEVRKGHNGVRRVLAEARAYVDSPPPLGRVRSSFASGDARTLRADGPGWSLVARTDDIAFVLLDDEPGEVLPVGRGPELPGLLEALDKMAVRPS
;
A
#
# COMPACT_ATOMS: atom_id res chain seq x y z
N MET A 1 58.24 29.73 13.69
CA MET A 1 57.46 28.51 13.44
C MET A 1 56.28 28.58 14.40
N ALA A 2 55.20 29.22 13.97
CA ALA A 2 54.08 29.64 14.81
C ALA A 2 52.76 29.18 14.16
N GLY A 3 51.82 28.75 15.02
CA GLY A 3 50.37 28.64 14.76
C GLY A 3 49.96 27.41 13.96
N THR A 4 49.81 26.22 14.57
CA THR A 4 48.57 25.69 15.18
C THR A 4 47.37 25.63 14.22
N ASP A 5 47.16 24.39 13.81
CA ASP A 5 46.11 23.77 13.00
C ASP A 5 44.81 23.65 13.83
N GLU A 6 44.34 24.76 14.41
CA GLU A 6 43.12 24.78 15.25
C GLU A 6 41.85 25.16 14.47
N ASP A 7 41.97 25.70 13.25
CA ASP A 7 40.81 26.04 12.40
C ASP A 7 40.29 24.85 11.56
N ALA A 8 41.03 23.73 11.47
CA ALA A 8 40.62 22.56 10.69
C ALA A 8 39.75 21.57 11.48
N VAL A 9 39.77 21.63 12.82
CA VAL A 9 39.05 20.68 13.69
C VAL A 9 37.66 21.21 14.07
N ALA A 10 37.47 22.53 14.14
CA ALA A 10 36.18 23.14 14.44
C ALA A 10 35.13 22.94 13.32
N ALA A 11 35.57 22.75 12.07
CA ALA A 11 34.66 22.52 10.94
C ALA A 11 34.08 21.08 10.88
N ALA A 12 34.65 20.14 11.64
CA ALA A 12 34.18 18.75 11.66
C ALA A 12 33.04 18.52 12.67
N ASP A 13 32.99 19.30 13.76
CA ASP A 13 31.95 19.15 14.79
C ASP A 13 30.56 19.60 14.31
N ASP A 14 30.50 20.63 13.44
CA ASP A 14 29.25 21.13 12.84
C ASP A 14 28.87 20.39 11.53
N ALA A 15 29.70 19.45 11.05
CA ALA A 15 29.45 18.75 9.81
C ALA A 15 28.41 17.63 10.00
N LEU A 16 27.39 17.61 9.14
CA LEU A 16 26.41 16.52 9.13
C LEU A 16 26.96 15.29 8.38
N TYR A 17 27.17 14.21 9.12
CA TYR A 17 27.43 12.89 8.57
C TYR A 17 26.12 12.28 8.07
N VAL A 18 25.94 12.26 6.75
CA VAL A 18 24.73 11.72 6.08
C VAL A 18 24.66 10.21 6.26
N LEU A 19 23.54 9.73 6.81
CA LEU A 19 23.26 8.30 6.95
C LEU A 19 22.30 7.80 5.87
N THR A 20 21.28 8.60 5.56
CA THR A 20 20.29 8.27 4.53
C THR A 20 19.58 9.53 4.05
N ALA A 21 18.90 9.42 2.91
CA ALA A 21 18.03 10.46 2.42
C ALA A 21 16.72 9.86 1.89
N VAL A 22 15.63 10.62 2.01
CA VAL A 22 14.31 10.23 1.51
C VAL A 22 13.64 11.40 0.81
N LEU A 23 12.76 11.09 -0.14
CA LEU A 23 11.92 12.10 -0.77
C LEU A 23 10.66 12.33 0.07
N LEU A 24 10.25 13.58 0.18
CA LEU A 24 8.97 14.04 0.74
C LEU A 24 8.28 14.87 -0.34
N THR A 25 7.69 14.21 -1.32
CA THR A 25 7.00 14.83 -2.46
C THR A 25 5.56 14.33 -2.55
N PRO A 26 4.67 15.04 -3.28
CA PRO A 26 3.33 14.54 -3.58
C PRO A 26 3.29 13.11 -4.14
N ALA A 27 4.30 12.70 -4.91
CA ALA A 27 4.35 11.39 -5.52
C ALA A 27 4.98 10.31 -4.61
N LYS A 28 5.92 10.69 -3.75
CA LYS A 28 6.72 9.77 -2.95
C LYS A 28 7.08 10.41 -1.62
N PHE A 29 6.62 9.80 -0.54
CA PHE A 29 6.94 10.18 0.83
C PHE A 29 6.87 8.95 1.75
N PRO A 30 7.56 8.96 2.91
CA PRO A 30 7.49 7.88 3.88
C PRO A 30 6.07 7.77 4.43
N SER A 31 5.37 6.67 4.12
CA SER A 31 3.95 6.53 4.46
C SER A 31 3.70 6.54 5.96
N VAL A 32 4.67 6.15 6.79
CA VAL A 32 4.57 6.24 8.26
C VAL A 32 4.15 7.63 8.73
N LEU A 33 4.57 8.68 8.02
CA LEU A 33 4.37 10.09 8.40
C LEU A 33 2.94 10.60 8.15
N GLY A 34 2.14 9.97 7.28
CA GLY A 34 0.80 10.45 6.97
C GLY A 34 0.05 9.64 5.92
N ASP A 35 -1.27 9.81 5.84
CA ASP A 35 -2.09 9.19 4.78
C ASP A 35 -1.84 9.88 3.42
N ASP A 36 -1.50 11.16 3.45
CA ASP A 36 -1.20 11.99 2.29
C ASP A 36 -0.01 12.93 2.51
N TYR A 37 0.39 13.63 1.44
CA TYR A 37 1.58 14.47 1.45
C TYR A 37 1.45 15.68 2.40
N PRO A 38 0.33 16.44 2.43
CA PRO A 38 0.14 17.49 3.42
C PRO A 38 0.24 17.01 4.87
N GLU A 39 -0.33 15.85 5.22
CA GLU A 39 -0.18 15.28 6.56
C GLU A 39 1.29 14.93 6.87
N ALA A 40 2.01 14.34 5.92
CA ALA A 40 3.43 14.02 6.09
C ALA A 40 4.30 15.29 6.27
N CYS A 41 4.00 16.39 5.58
CA CYS A 41 4.64 17.68 5.82
C CYS A 41 4.31 18.23 7.20
N ALA A 42 3.04 18.16 7.62
CA ALA A 42 2.59 18.65 8.91
C ALA A 42 3.25 17.91 10.08
N ALA A 43 3.54 16.61 9.93
CA ALA A 43 4.29 15.82 10.90
C ALA A 43 5.72 16.35 11.17
N LEU A 44 6.26 17.13 10.23
CA LEU A 44 7.58 17.77 10.31
C LEU A 44 7.49 19.29 10.57
N GLY A 45 6.29 19.83 10.77
CA GLY A 45 6.08 21.28 10.89
C GLY A 45 6.30 22.06 9.59
N LEU A 46 6.25 21.39 8.43
CA LEU A 46 6.48 22.00 7.12
C LEU A 46 5.17 22.37 6.43
N ALA A 47 5.19 23.45 5.64
CA ALA A 47 4.12 23.75 4.70
C ALA A 47 4.27 22.88 3.44
N PRO A 48 3.20 22.33 2.85
CA PRO A 48 3.32 21.53 1.64
C PRO A 48 3.68 22.39 0.42
N LEU A 49 4.84 22.12 -0.18
CA LEU A 49 5.26 22.70 -1.48
C LEU A 49 4.86 21.80 -2.64
N ALA A 50 4.64 22.40 -3.82
CA ALA A 50 4.27 21.66 -5.03
C ALA A 50 5.37 20.66 -5.46
N ASP A 51 6.63 21.09 -5.43
CA ASP A 51 7.76 20.26 -5.84
C ASP A 51 8.18 19.25 -4.77
N GLY A 52 7.84 19.52 -3.50
CA GLY A 52 8.21 18.68 -2.37
C GLY A 52 9.50 19.13 -1.69
N TYR A 53 10.06 18.20 -0.92
CA TYR A 53 11.33 18.33 -0.21
C TYR A 53 12.15 17.05 -0.35
N GLY A 54 13.46 17.19 -0.24
CA GLY A 54 14.35 16.11 0.16
C GLY A 54 14.60 16.18 1.67
N LEU A 55 14.64 15.02 2.33
CA LEU A 55 15.03 14.90 3.73
C LEU A 55 16.35 14.15 3.81
N VAL A 56 17.32 14.72 4.52
CA VAL A 56 18.61 14.10 4.79
C VAL A 56 18.72 13.84 6.28
N LEU A 57 18.85 12.57 6.65
CA LEU A 57 18.97 12.14 8.04
C LEU A 57 20.44 11.84 8.31
N GLY A 58 21.00 12.49 9.33
CA GLY A 58 22.40 12.36 9.68
C GLY A 58 22.68 12.60 11.15
N GLN A 59 23.97 12.51 11.49
CA GLN A 59 24.50 12.86 12.80
C GLN A 59 25.51 14.00 12.68
N ASP A 60 25.63 14.84 13.68
CA ASP A 60 26.81 15.71 13.82
C ASP A 60 28.01 14.95 14.40
N GLY A 61 29.16 15.62 14.55
CA GLY A 61 30.37 15.01 15.13
C GLY A 61 30.19 14.54 16.58
N GLY A 62 29.27 15.14 17.32
CA GLY A 62 28.88 14.73 18.67
C GLY A 62 28.05 13.46 18.70
N GLY A 63 27.38 13.12 17.58
CA GLY A 63 26.45 12.00 17.46
C GLY A 63 24.99 12.41 17.63
N ALA A 64 24.68 13.71 17.77
CA ALA A 64 23.32 14.17 17.85
C ALA A 64 22.62 14.06 16.49
N ARG A 65 21.34 13.68 16.53
CA ARG A 65 20.54 13.33 15.35
C ARG A 65 19.90 14.57 14.76
N TRP A 66 20.01 14.71 13.44
CA TRP A 66 19.42 15.82 12.70
C TRP A 66 18.73 15.35 11.42
N THR A 67 17.65 16.05 11.08
CA THR A 67 16.95 15.94 9.79
C THR A 67 17.06 17.27 9.06
N VAL A 68 17.86 17.31 8.00
CA VAL A 68 18.00 18.48 7.14
C VAL A 68 16.98 18.42 6.01
N VAL A 69 16.14 19.45 5.93
CA VAL A 69 15.07 19.60 4.93
C VAL A 69 15.58 20.47 3.79
N ILE A 70 15.49 19.97 2.56
CA ILE A 70 16.06 20.59 1.36
C ILE A 70 14.94 20.82 0.33
N ASP A 71 14.87 22.01 -0.26
CA ASP A 71 13.90 22.31 -1.34
C ASP A 71 14.37 21.95 -2.75
N ASP A 72 15.68 21.71 -2.94
CA ASP A 72 16.21 21.05 -4.14
C ASP A 72 15.99 19.53 -4.09
N VAL A 73 14.78 19.14 -4.46
CA VAL A 73 14.37 17.72 -4.56
C VAL A 73 15.21 16.94 -5.56
N SER A 74 15.69 17.59 -6.63
CA SER A 74 16.46 16.93 -7.68
C SER A 74 17.82 16.47 -7.17
N LEU A 75 18.49 17.29 -6.37
CA LEU A 75 19.74 16.94 -5.71
C LEU A 75 19.61 15.65 -4.88
N VAL A 76 18.57 15.59 -4.04
CA VAL A 76 18.33 14.42 -3.17
C VAL A 76 17.90 13.19 -3.97
N ALA A 77 17.07 13.37 -5.00
CA ALA A 77 16.66 12.27 -5.88
C ALA A 77 17.85 11.65 -6.63
N VAL A 78 18.80 12.47 -7.11
CA VAL A 78 20.02 12.01 -7.77
C VAL A 78 20.92 11.23 -6.80
N ALA A 79 21.05 11.70 -5.55
CA ALA A 79 21.82 10.98 -4.53
C ALA A 79 21.25 9.58 -4.26
N ILE A 80 19.93 9.50 -4.02
CA ILE A 80 19.23 8.23 -3.81
C ILE A 80 19.42 7.29 -5.01
N ALA A 81 19.17 7.78 -6.23
CA ALA A 81 19.31 6.96 -7.44
C ALA A 81 20.76 6.47 -7.65
N SER A 82 21.75 7.27 -7.27
CA SER A 82 23.17 6.87 -7.34
C SER A 82 23.48 5.74 -6.36
N TRP A 83 23.05 5.88 -5.10
CA TRP A 83 23.23 4.85 -4.07
C TRP A 83 22.48 3.56 -4.39
N ASP A 84 21.25 3.65 -4.91
CA ASP A 84 20.45 2.49 -5.33
C ASP A 84 21.15 1.71 -6.47
N CYS A 85 21.94 2.40 -7.30
CA CYS A 85 22.77 1.78 -8.34
C CYS A 85 24.15 1.30 -7.82
N GLY A 86 24.43 1.45 -6.52
CA GLY A 86 25.72 1.10 -5.91
C GLY A 86 26.86 2.06 -6.26
N MET A 87 26.55 3.28 -6.70
CA MET A 87 27.53 4.32 -6.98
C MET A 87 27.74 5.21 -5.76
N GLU A 88 28.97 5.70 -5.59
CA GLU A 88 29.26 6.73 -4.60
C GLU A 88 28.69 8.07 -5.06
N TYR A 89 28.04 8.78 -4.13
CA TYR A 89 27.56 10.14 -4.34
C TYR A 89 27.69 10.89 -3.01
N ASP A 90 28.37 12.05 -3.06
CA ASP A 90 28.53 12.93 -1.90
C ASP A 90 27.42 13.97 -1.89
N LEU A 91 26.44 13.76 -1.01
CA LEU A 91 25.30 14.67 -0.86
C LEU A 91 25.67 15.85 0.03
N SER A 92 26.01 16.96 -0.59
CA SER A 92 26.36 18.24 0.05
C SER A 92 25.39 19.35 -0.37
N PRO A 93 24.29 19.56 0.40
CA PRO A 93 23.33 20.63 0.09
C PRO A 93 23.95 22.02 0.23
N ASP A 94 23.61 22.94 -0.68
CA ASP A 94 23.96 24.36 -0.52
C ASP A 94 23.10 24.95 0.61
N GLU A 95 23.69 25.82 1.44
CA GLU A 95 22.97 26.46 2.55
C GLU A 95 21.68 27.18 2.10
N ARG A 96 21.61 27.64 0.84
CA ARG A 96 20.41 28.30 0.30
C ARG A 96 19.26 27.35 0.02
N THR A 97 19.53 26.06 -0.18
CA THR A 97 18.48 25.05 -0.43
C THR A 97 18.02 24.39 0.87
N VAL A 98 18.74 24.61 1.97
CA VAL A 98 18.35 24.13 3.31
C VAL A 98 17.22 25.02 3.83
N VAL A 99 16.05 24.40 4.04
CA VAL A 99 14.84 25.05 4.55
C VAL A 99 14.80 25.01 6.08
N ALA A 100 15.21 23.89 6.65
CA ALA A 100 15.22 23.68 8.09
C ALA A 100 16.22 22.59 8.49
N ALA A 101 16.80 22.70 9.68
CA ALA A 101 17.49 21.63 10.38
C ALA A 101 16.65 21.24 11.60
N LEU A 102 15.95 20.11 11.51
CA LEU A 102 15.05 19.64 12.55
C LEU A 102 15.79 18.68 13.49
N PRO A 103 15.67 18.84 14.82
CA PRO A 103 16.27 17.92 15.77
C PRO A 103 15.65 16.54 15.65
N GLY A 104 16.44 15.47 15.82
CA GLY A 104 15.96 14.08 15.77
C GLY A 104 15.71 13.56 14.34
N TRP A 105 15.12 12.35 14.27
CA TRP A 105 14.79 11.69 13.01
C TRP A 105 13.31 11.30 12.96
N PRO A 106 12.60 11.60 11.86
CA PRO A 106 11.21 11.22 11.70
C PRO A 106 11.04 9.74 11.30
N LEU A 107 12.14 9.05 11.00
CA LEU A 107 12.17 7.65 10.59
C LEU A 107 13.13 6.87 11.48
N ALA A 108 12.84 5.59 11.68
CA ALA A 108 13.72 4.70 12.42
C ALA A 108 15.00 4.45 11.61
N VAL A 109 16.13 5.00 12.07
CA VAL A 109 17.45 4.73 11.53
C VAL A 109 18.28 4.06 12.64
N ALA A 110 18.73 2.84 12.38
CA ALA A 110 19.40 1.99 13.37
C ALA A 110 20.93 2.09 13.34
N VAL A 111 21.48 2.81 12.35
CA VAL A 111 22.92 2.89 12.10
C VAL A 111 23.50 4.19 12.63
N ALA A 112 24.79 4.16 12.93
CA ALA A 112 25.59 5.32 13.31
C ALA A 112 26.68 5.57 12.27
N ALA A 113 27.09 6.82 12.12
CA ALA A 113 28.20 7.18 11.25
C ALA A 113 29.51 6.55 11.79
N PRO A 114 30.37 5.99 10.92
CA PRO A 114 31.62 5.40 11.36
C PRO A 114 32.50 6.40 12.11
N GLY A 115 32.94 6.05 13.33
CA GLY A 115 33.81 6.90 14.15
C GLY A 115 33.09 7.99 14.95
N VAL A 116 31.76 8.10 14.82
CA VAL A 116 30.92 9.05 15.57
C VAL A 116 30.28 8.34 16.78
N PRO A 117 30.02 9.04 17.90
CA PRO A 117 29.28 8.49 19.03
C PRO A 117 27.88 7.95 18.65
N ALA A 118 27.29 7.18 19.58
CA ALA A 118 25.96 6.60 19.38
C ALA A 118 24.90 7.70 19.14
N PRO A 119 23.93 7.46 18.22
CA PRO A 119 22.87 8.41 17.92
C PRO A 119 22.07 8.78 19.18
N HIS A 120 21.91 10.09 19.41
CA HIS A 120 21.12 10.63 20.52
C HIS A 120 20.41 11.94 20.11
N ASP A 121 19.43 12.37 20.88
CA ASP A 121 18.78 13.65 20.62
C ASP A 121 19.70 14.84 20.96
N PRO A 122 19.68 15.91 20.16
CA PRO A 122 20.44 17.12 20.46
C PRO A 122 19.95 17.78 21.76
N ASP A 123 20.81 18.60 22.36
CA ASP A 123 20.47 19.35 23.57
C ASP A 123 19.28 20.31 23.28
N PRO A 124 18.19 20.27 24.06
CA PRO A 124 17.03 21.13 23.85
C PRO A 124 17.34 22.63 23.92
N GLU A 125 18.44 23.06 24.56
CA GLU A 125 18.85 24.47 24.57
C GLU A 125 19.47 24.92 23.23
N THR A 126 19.94 23.96 22.43
CA THR A 126 20.53 24.20 21.10
C THR A 126 19.58 23.91 19.95
N ALA A 127 18.51 23.15 20.21
CA ALA A 127 17.56 22.72 19.21
C ALA A 127 16.34 23.65 19.14
N ASP A 128 15.96 24.06 17.93
CA ASP A 128 14.74 24.83 17.68
C ASP A 128 13.49 23.92 17.70
N GLY A 129 13.17 23.38 18.87
CA GLY A 129 11.96 22.58 19.11
C GLY A 129 12.23 21.16 19.61
N PRO A 130 11.15 20.38 19.86
CA PRO A 130 11.29 19.00 20.33
C PRO A 130 11.89 18.10 19.23
N PRO A 131 12.75 17.13 19.58
CA PRO A 131 13.26 16.16 18.63
C PRO A 131 12.16 15.35 17.94
N LEU A 132 12.29 15.19 16.63
CA LEU A 132 11.50 14.30 15.82
C LEU A 132 11.69 12.87 16.31
N THR A 133 10.57 12.18 16.48
CA THR A 133 10.53 10.78 16.87
C THR A 133 9.74 10.02 15.82
N PRO A 134 10.21 8.83 15.37
CA PRO A 134 9.46 8.02 14.43
C PRO A 134 8.10 7.63 15.02
N PRO A 135 7.02 7.58 14.20
CA PRO A 135 5.75 7.05 14.64
C PRO A 135 5.90 5.66 15.26
N ASP A 136 5.15 5.36 16.33
CA ASP A 136 5.16 4.03 16.94
C ASP A 136 4.55 3.00 15.99
N THR A 137 5.35 2.00 15.64
CA THR A 137 5.00 0.88 14.77
C THR A 137 5.01 -0.45 15.53
N SER A 138 5.22 -0.42 16.85
CA SER A 138 5.16 -1.62 17.71
C SER A 138 3.73 -2.05 18.03
N THR A 139 2.76 -1.13 17.86
CA THR A 139 1.34 -1.38 18.05
C THR A 139 0.57 -1.12 16.75
N TRP A 140 -0.56 -1.82 16.56
CA TRP A 140 -1.38 -1.57 15.39
C TRP A 140 -2.03 -0.18 15.49
N GLY A 141 -1.84 0.60 14.43
CA GLY A 141 -2.39 1.93 14.25
C GLY A 141 -2.13 2.40 12.82
N SER A 142 -2.43 3.66 12.54
CA SER A 142 -2.38 4.18 11.18
C SER A 142 -1.00 4.04 10.52
N ALA A 143 0.09 4.27 11.27
CA ALA A 143 1.45 4.11 10.76
C ALA A 143 1.75 2.64 10.40
N GLN A 144 1.37 1.70 11.27
CA GLN A 144 1.56 0.26 11.04
C GLN A 144 0.73 -0.26 9.87
N ARG A 145 -0.53 0.20 9.75
CA ARG A 145 -1.40 -0.12 8.61
C ARG A 145 -0.78 0.34 7.29
N ARG A 146 -0.29 1.57 7.24
CA ARG A 146 0.36 2.15 6.04
C ARG A 146 1.66 1.43 5.69
N LEU A 147 2.46 1.03 6.67
CA LEU A 147 3.64 0.18 6.43
C LEU A 147 3.26 -1.18 5.87
N GLY A 148 2.22 -1.82 6.42
CA GLY A 148 1.70 -3.07 5.87
C GLY A 148 1.27 -2.94 4.42
N ALA A 149 0.61 -1.83 4.07
CA ALA A 149 0.24 -1.52 2.70
C ALA A 149 1.47 -1.33 1.78
N ASP A 150 2.47 -0.57 2.23
CA ASP A 150 3.71 -0.39 1.47
C ASP A 150 4.46 -1.73 1.26
N GLU A 151 4.49 -2.60 2.28
CA GLU A 151 5.10 -3.92 2.19
C GLU A 151 4.36 -4.82 1.19
N ILE A 152 3.01 -4.80 1.18
CA ILE A 152 2.20 -5.51 0.19
C ILE A 152 2.49 -4.99 -1.23
N ALA A 153 2.63 -3.67 -1.39
CA ALA A 153 2.95 -3.07 -2.67
C ALA A 153 4.35 -3.50 -3.17
N LEU A 154 5.33 -3.55 -2.27
CA LEU A 154 6.71 -3.95 -2.57
C LEU A 154 6.81 -5.44 -2.89
N GLN A 155 6.13 -6.29 -2.11
CA GLN A 155 6.15 -7.75 -2.22
C GLN A 155 4.92 -8.31 -2.93
N TRP A 156 4.35 -7.57 -3.89
CA TRP A 156 3.08 -7.91 -4.53
C TRP A 156 3.01 -9.37 -4.99
N ALA A 157 4.04 -9.85 -5.70
CA ALA A 157 4.08 -11.20 -6.23
C ALA A 157 3.92 -12.27 -5.13
N MET A 158 4.65 -12.11 -4.02
CA MET A 158 4.62 -13.03 -2.90
C MET A 158 3.25 -13.05 -2.19
N TRP A 159 2.61 -11.89 -2.04
CA TRP A 159 1.28 -11.79 -1.45
C TRP A 159 0.20 -12.37 -2.37
N ARG A 160 0.29 -12.10 -3.66
CA ARG A 160 -0.68 -12.56 -4.65
C ARG A 160 -0.69 -14.09 -4.80
N GLU A 161 0.48 -14.73 -4.73
CA GLU A 161 0.63 -16.19 -4.82
C GLU A 161 -0.06 -16.94 -3.67
N GLN A 162 -0.26 -16.31 -2.51
CA GLN A 162 -0.90 -16.94 -1.36
C GLN A 162 -2.43 -17.02 -1.48
N ILE A 163 -3.01 -16.41 -2.51
CA ILE A 163 -4.46 -16.26 -2.64
C ILE A 163 -4.99 -17.14 -3.76
N ASP A 164 -5.93 -17.99 -3.38
CA ASP A 164 -6.69 -18.79 -4.33
C ASP A 164 -7.79 -17.95 -4.99
N ASP A 165 -7.80 -17.93 -6.33
CA ASP A 165 -8.82 -17.23 -7.11
C ASP A 165 -10.23 -17.78 -6.85
N ALA A 166 -10.35 -19.04 -6.42
CA ALA A 166 -11.62 -19.63 -6.02
C ALA A 166 -12.24 -18.92 -4.80
N ALA A 167 -11.43 -18.28 -3.95
CA ALA A 167 -11.92 -17.53 -2.78
C ALA A 167 -12.74 -16.27 -3.17
N PHE A 168 -12.60 -15.79 -4.40
CA PHE A 168 -13.36 -14.64 -4.91
C PHE A 168 -14.67 -15.00 -5.60
N THR A 169 -14.96 -16.30 -5.76
CA THR A 169 -16.20 -16.73 -6.41
C THR A 169 -17.39 -16.41 -5.50
N SER A 170 -18.21 -15.44 -5.94
CA SER A 170 -19.51 -15.21 -5.31
C SER A 170 -20.42 -16.43 -5.55
N PRO A 171 -21.31 -16.79 -4.60
CA PRO A 171 -22.23 -17.92 -4.74
C PRO A 171 -23.21 -17.80 -5.93
N ASN A 172 -23.32 -16.62 -6.54
CA ASN A 172 -23.98 -16.42 -7.84
C ASN A 172 -22.98 -16.60 -8.99
N GLY A 173 -22.49 -17.84 -9.15
CA GLY A 173 -21.48 -18.23 -10.14
C GLY A 173 -21.72 -17.64 -11.53
N GLY A 174 -20.73 -16.88 -11.99
CA GLY A 174 -20.68 -16.31 -13.34
C GLY A 174 -19.25 -16.02 -13.73
N SER A 175 -18.44 -17.07 -13.91
CA SER A 175 -17.13 -16.96 -14.54
C SER A 175 -17.33 -16.81 -16.05
N THR A 176 -17.01 -15.64 -16.59
CA THR A 176 -16.72 -15.47 -18.02
C THR A 176 -15.21 -15.37 -18.21
N GLY A 177 -14.55 -16.52 -18.15
CA GLY A 177 -13.22 -16.72 -18.72
C GLY A 177 -13.35 -17.31 -20.12
N GLY A 178 -13.16 -16.49 -21.14
CA GLY A 178 -12.97 -16.94 -22.52
C GLY A 178 -11.56 -17.48 -22.73
N ASP A 179 -11.44 -18.66 -23.33
CA ASP A 179 -10.81 -18.86 -24.64
C ASP A 179 -10.72 -20.36 -24.93
N LYS A 180 -11.57 -20.84 -25.84
CA LYS A 180 -11.26 -22.03 -26.64
C LYS A 180 -11.33 -21.65 -28.10
N ALA A 181 -10.16 -21.67 -28.72
CA ALA A 181 -9.96 -21.63 -30.15
C ALA A 181 -10.91 -22.60 -30.86
N VAL A 182 -11.83 -22.05 -31.65
CA VAL A 182 -12.61 -22.81 -32.62
C VAL A 182 -11.77 -22.89 -33.90
N ALA A 183 -11.15 -24.04 -34.11
CA ALA A 183 -10.62 -24.41 -35.42
C ALA A 183 -11.79 -24.64 -36.37
N GLY A 184 -11.83 -23.86 -37.44
CA GLY A 184 -12.86 -23.95 -38.48
C GLY A 184 -12.79 -25.27 -39.26
N LYS A 185 -13.96 -25.79 -39.60
CA LYS A 185 -14.16 -26.55 -40.83
C LYS A 185 -15.57 -26.30 -41.36
N VAL A 186 -15.59 -25.66 -42.53
CA VAL A 186 -16.75 -25.44 -43.40
C VAL A 186 -17.11 -26.76 -44.09
N THR A 187 -18.40 -27.08 -44.16
CA THR A 187 -19.04 -27.71 -45.33
C THR A 187 -20.51 -27.30 -45.34
N ASP A 188 -20.90 -26.58 -46.39
CA ASP A 188 -22.27 -26.47 -46.90
C ASP A 188 -22.80 -27.85 -47.30
N ASP A 189 -24.07 -28.15 -47.03
CA ASP A 189 -25.02 -28.62 -48.04
C ASP A 189 -26.47 -28.61 -47.52
N GLU A 190 -27.39 -28.26 -48.43
CA GLU A 190 -28.83 -28.07 -48.26
C GLU A 190 -29.61 -29.36 -47.92
N ALA A 191 -30.75 -29.24 -47.22
CA ALA A 191 -32.09 -29.60 -47.73
C ALA A 191 -33.17 -29.71 -46.62
N ALA A 192 -34.16 -28.82 -46.72
CA ALA A 192 -35.62 -29.03 -46.69
C ALA A 192 -36.27 -30.17 -45.85
N ASP A 193 -37.12 -29.70 -44.91
CA ASP A 193 -38.58 -29.93 -44.84
C ASP A 193 -39.17 -31.17 -44.09
N ARG A 194 -40.21 -30.83 -43.30
CA ARG A 194 -41.38 -31.60 -42.81
C ARG A 194 -41.41 -32.30 -41.45
N ASP A 195 -42.34 -31.77 -40.66
CA ASP A 195 -43.47 -32.41 -39.96
C ASP A 195 -43.21 -33.35 -38.76
N ALA A 196 -43.69 -32.87 -37.60
CA ALA A 196 -44.31 -33.68 -36.55
C ALA A 196 -45.72 -34.12 -37.03
N PRO A 197 -46.33 -35.21 -36.49
CA PRO A 197 -46.95 -35.11 -35.15
C PRO A 197 -47.09 -36.42 -34.34
N GLU A 198 -47.48 -36.21 -33.08
CA GLU A 198 -48.42 -36.97 -32.23
C GLU A 198 -48.15 -38.41 -31.75
N ASP A 199 -48.02 -38.49 -30.41
CA ASP A 199 -48.94 -39.17 -29.47
C ASP A 199 -49.15 -40.70 -29.57
N LYS A 200 -48.76 -41.42 -28.51
CA LYS A 200 -49.61 -42.47 -27.92
C LYS A 200 -49.17 -42.92 -26.53
N ALA A 201 -50.21 -43.13 -25.73
CA ALA A 201 -50.25 -43.46 -24.33
C ALA A 201 -50.10 -44.96 -24.00
N THR A 202 -49.99 -45.20 -22.68
CA THR A 202 -50.50 -46.33 -21.86
C THR A 202 -49.64 -47.58 -21.61
N GLY A 203 -49.70 -48.03 -20.34
CA GLY A 203 -49.20 -49.30 -19.80
C GLY A 203 -48.27 -49.06 -18.59
N ASP A 204 -48.74 -48.87 -17.35
CA ASP A 204 -49.50 -49.74 -16.44
C ASP A 204 -48.66 -50.79 -15.67
N GLU A 205 -48.94 -50.81 -14.36
CA GLU A 205 -48.59 -51.70 -13.23
C GLU A 205 -47.13 -52.05 -12.86
N GLY A 206 -46.87 -52.03 -11.54
CA GLY A 206 -45.87 -52.92 -10.98
C GLY A 206 -45.30 -52.60 -9.59
N SER A 207 -46.08 -52.89 -8.55
CA SER A 207 -45.62 -53.45 -7.25
C SER A 207 -44.85 -52.58 -6.23
N ALA A 208 -45.58 -52.22 -5.17
CA ALA A 208 -45.37 -52.59 -3.77
C ALA A 208 -43.94 -52.89 -3.27
N ASN A 209 -43.48 -52.18 -2.24
CA ASN A 209 -43.50 -52.75 -0.88
C ASN A 209 -43.35 -51.65 0.19
N GLU A 210 -44.15 -51.81 1.25
CA GLU A 210 -44.04 -51.22 2.58
C GLU A 210 -42.75 -51.76 3.27
N SER A 211 -42.27 -51.38 4.45
CA SER A 211 -42.80 -50.58 5.54
C SER A 211 -41.64 -50.21 6.49
N SER A 212 -41.87 -49.15 7.27
CA SER A 212 -41.62 -49.04 8.72
C SER A 212 -40.21 -49.05 9.31
N GLY A 213 -40.02 -48.12 10.27
CA GLY A 213 -39.31 -48.46 11.50
C GLY A 213 -38.59 -47.31 12.21
N GLU A 214 -39.37 -46.52 12.95
CA GLU A 214 -39.07 -45.60 14.06
C GLU A 214 -37.66 -45.44 14.71
N GLU A 215 -37.37 -44.15 14.96
CA GLU A 215 -37.04 -43.48 16.25
C GLU A 215 -35.87 -43.91 17.17
N ALA A 216 -35.02 -42.93 17.50
CA ALA A 216 -34.85 -42.34 18.85
C ALA A 216 -33.71 -41.29 18.79
N ALA A 217 -33.98 -39.98 18.94
CA ALA A 217 -34.04 -39.23 20.19
C ALA A 217 -32.67 -38.82 20.79
N GLY A 218 -32.41 -37.50 20.74
CA GLY A 218 -31.65 -36.74 21.74
C GLY A 218 -30.16 -36.50 21.46
N ASP A 219 -29.77 -35.27 21.15
CA ASP A 219 -29.19 -34.39 22.18
C ASP A 219 -29.03 -32.95 21.65
N LYS A 220 -29.37 -31.99 22.51
CA LYS A 220 -29.16 -30.56 22.30
C LYS A 220 -27.75 -30.24 22.78
N THR A 221 -26.87 -29.89 21.85
CA THR A 221 -25.73 -29.02 22.16
C THR A 221 -25.63 -27.93 21.12
N THR A 222 -26.30 -26.82 21.42
CA THR A 222 -25.95 -25.49 20.92
C THR A 222 -24.51 -25.18 21.31
N GLY A 223 -23.61 -25.26 20.34
CA GLY A 223 -22.20 -24.92 20.49
C GLY A 223 -21.70 -24.18 19.26
N THR A 224 -21.81 -22.86 19.30
CA THR A 224 -20.94 -21.84 18.67
C THR A 224 -20.35 -22.15 17.28
N SER A 225 -21.13 -21.89 16.23
CA SER A 225 -20.63 -21.62 14.86
C SER A 225 -20.77 -20.14 14.49
N GLY A 226 -20.68 -19.24 15.47
CA GLY A 226 -20.98 -17.81 15.30
C GLY A 226 -19.78 -16.89 15.06
N GLY A 227 -18.55 -17.42 15.10
CA GLY A 227 -17.32 -16.63 14.95
C GLY A 227 -17.04 -16.28 13.49
N THR A 228 -16.90 -17.31 12.65
CA THR A 228 -16.44 -17.15 11.25
C THR A 228 -17.44 -16.38 10.38
N GLU A 229 -18.74 -16.62 10.52
CA GLU A 229 -19.74 -15.87 9.72
C GLU A 229 -19.84 -14.39 10.12
N LYS A 230 -19.61 -14.05 11.39
CA LYS A 230 -19.67 -12.66 11.84
C LYS A 230 -18.42 -11.88 11.42
N GLU A 231 -17.25 -12.48 11.53
CA GLU A 231 -15.99 -11.88 11.08
C GLU A 231 -15.97 -11.67 9.56
N VAL A 232 -16.34 -12.68 8.78
CA VAL A 232 -16.46 -12.56 7.32
C VAL A 232 -17.48 -11.49 6.93
N ARG A 233 -18.66 -11.43 7.58
CA ARG A 233 -19.65 -10.37 7.31
C ARG A 233 -19.15 -8.97 7.68
N LYS A 234 -18.31 -8.84 8.73
CA LYS A 234 -17.70 -7.56 9.13
C LYS A 234 -16.67 -7.11 8.08
N GLY A 235 -15.77 -8.00 7.66
CA GLY A 235 -14.77 -7.71 6.62
C GLY A 235 -15.41 -7.29 5.29
N HIS A 236 -16.50 -7.96 4.88
CA HIS A 236 -17.23 -7.58 3.67
C HIS A 236 -17.91 -6.20 3.76
N ASN A 237 -18.33 -5.76 4.95
CA ASN A 237 -18.89 -4.42 5.14
C ASN A 237 -17.79 -3.35 5.15
N GLY A 238 -16.65 -3.64 5.77
CA GLY A 238 -15.46 -2.78 5.74
C GLY A 238 -14.95 -2.54 4.32
N VAL A 239 -14.79 -3.62 3.54
CA VAL A 239 -14.38 -3.54 2.12
C VAL A 239 -15.35 -2.70 1.29
N ARG A 240 -16.67 -2.91 1.42
CA ARG A 240 -17.66 -2.10 0.66
C ARG A 240 -17.57 -0.61 1.01
N ARG A 241 -17.35 -0.27 2.28
CA ARG A 241 -17.13 1.12 2.71
C ARG A 241 -15.89 1.70 2.03
N VAL A 242 -14.77 0.98 2.07
CA VAL A 242 -13.51 1.42 1.45
C VAL A 242 -13.67 1.67 -0.04
N LEU A 243 -14.30 0.74 -0.77
CA LEU A 243 -14.52 0.90 -2.21
C LEU A 243 -15.44 2.09 -2.53
N ALA A 244 -16.45 2.36 -1.70
CA ALA A 244 -17.31 3.52 -1.85
C ALA A 244 -16.56 4.84 -1.58
N GLU A 245 -15.74 4.89 -0.53
CA GLU A 245 -14.90 6.05 -0.20
C GLU A 245 -13.84 6.30 -1.28
N ALA A 246 -13.15 5.25 -1.75
CA ALA A 246 -12.20 5.33 -2.85
C ALA A 246 -12.87 5.77 -4.17
N ARG A 247 -14.12 5.37 -4.42
CA ARG A 247 -14.90 5.85 -5.57
C ARG A 247 -15.22 7.34 -5.45
N ALA A 248 -15.55 7.82 -4.25
CA ALA A 248 -15.86 9.23 -4.00
C ALA A 248 -14.67 10.16 -4.30
N TYR A 249 -13.44 9.67 -4.22
CA TYR A 249 -12.25 10.42 -4.63
C TYR A 249 -12.30 10.86 -6.10
N VAL A 250 -12.94 10.08 -6.98
CA VAL A 250 -13.08 10.43 -8.40
C VAL A 250 -13.89 11.72 -8.58
N ASP A 251 -14.94 11.90 -7.77
CA ASP A 251 -15.82 13.07 -7.84
C ASP A 251 -15.30 14.24 -7.00
N SER A 252 -14.65 13.93 -5.88
CA SER A 252 -14.07 14.91 -4.95
C SER A 252 -12.61 14.53 -4.67
N PRO A 253 -11.66 15.03 -5.48
CA PRO A 253 -10.26 14.65 -5.40
C PRO A 253 -9.69 14.86 -3.99
N PRO A 254 -8.97 13.85 -3.45
CA PRO A 254 -8.35 13.95 -2.13
C PRO A 254 -7.12 14.87 -2.15
N PRO A 255 -6.58 15.21 -0.97
CA PRO A 255 -5.25 15.83 -0.87
C PRO A 255 -4.18 15.06 -1.67
N LEU A 256 -3.18 15.81 -2.15
CA LEU A 256 -2.09 15.26 -2.95
C LEU A 256 -1.38 14.13 -2.22
N GLY A 257 -0.97 13.10 -2.96
CA GLY A 257 -0.28 11.94 -2.41
C GLY A 257 -1.17 10.96 -1.66
N ARG A 258 -2.47 11.23 -1.51
CA ARG A 258 -3.41 10.24 -0.98
C ARG A 258 -3.60 9.05 -1.92
N VAL A 259 -3.60 9.31 -3.23
CA VAL A 259 -3.61 8.29 -4.29
C VAL A 259 -2.29 8.40 -5.07
N ARG A 260 -1.51 7.31 -5.07
CA ARG A 260 -0.18 7.22 -5.69
C ARG A 260 -0.13 6.06 -6.67
N SER A 261 0.57 6.26 -7.79
CA SER A 261 0.75 5.24 -8.83
C SER A 261 2.23 5.06 -9.15
N SER A 262 2.70 3.82 -9.11
CA SER A 262 4.05 3.43 -9.48
C SER A 262 4.04 2.38 -10.58
N PHE A 263 5.16 2.27 -11.30
CA PHE A 263 5.29 1.24 -12.33
C PHE A 263 5.30 -0.16 -11.68
N ALA A 264 4.57 -1.09 -12.27
CA ALA A 264 4.66 -2.51 -11.97
C ALA A 264 5.26 -3.27 -13.17
N SER A 265 5.43 -4.58 -13.04
CA SER A 265 5.85 -5.42 -14.17
C SER A 265 4.77 -5.46 -15.27
N GLY A 266 5.21 -5.37 -16.53
CA GLY A 266 4.33 -5.29 -17.71
C GLY A 266 3.81 -3.87 -17.96
N ASP A 267 2.61 -3.77 -18.54
CA ASP A 267 1.92 -2.49 -18.76
C ASP A 267 1.05 -2.05 -17.55
N ALA A 268 1.14 -2.80 -16.45
CA ALA A 268 0.36 -2.57 -15.24
C ALA A 268 1.01 -1.55 -14.31
N ARG A 269 0.21 -1.04 -13.36
CA ARG A 269 0.67 -0.12 -12.32
C ARG A 269 0.22 -0.61 -10.96
N THR A 270 1.08 -0.37 -9.96
CA THR A 270 0.71 -0.55 -8.55
C THR A 270 0.10 0.75 -8.06
N LEU A 271 -1.13 0.67 -7.54
CA LEU A 271 -1.87 1.77 -6.95
C LEU A 271 -1.87 1.65 -5.44
N ARG A 272 -1.64 2.78 -4.78
CA ARG A 272 -1.76 2.94 -3.33
C ARG A 272 -2.75 4.06 -3.07
N ALA A 273 -3.77 3.80 -2.26
CA ALA A 273 -4.75 4.78 -1.85
C ALA A 273 -5.05 4.65 -0.36
N ASP A 274 -5.23 5.76 0.34
CA ASP A 274 -5.55 5.76 1.77
C ASP A 274 -6.77 6.60 2.06
N GLY A 275 -7.35 6.36 3.23
CA GLY A 275 -8.37 7.20 3.80
C GLY A 275 -8.47 6.99 5.30
N PRO A 276 -9.43 7.65 5.94
CA PRO A 276 -9.62 7.56 7.38
C PRO A 276 -9.85 6.10 7.83
N GLY A 277 -8.81 5.52 8.44
CA GLY A 277 -8.82 4.17 9.00
C GLY A 277 -8.67 3.04 7.99
N TRP A 278 -8.21 3.32 6.76
CA TRP A 278 -7.98 2.27 5.77
C TRP A 278 -6.83 2.58 4.80
N SER A 279 -6.26 1.52 4.26
CA SER A 279 -5.28 1.57 3.17
C SER A 279 -5.65 0.54 2.11
N LEU A 280 -5.49 0.90 0.84
CA LEU A 280 -5.78 0.07 -0.33
C LEU A 280 -4.52 -0.02 -1.19
N VAL A 281 -4.17 -1.26 -1.57
CA VAL A 281 -3.08 -1.55 -2.51
C VAL A 281 -3.67 -2.36 -3.65
N ALA A 282 -3.41 -1.99 -4.89
CA ALA A 282 -3.97 -2.70 -6.03
C ALA A 282 -3.01 -2.76 -7.21
N ARG A 283 -3.24 -3.71 -8.10
CA ARG A 283 -2.69 -3.69 -9.44
C ARG A 283 -3.78 -3.44 -10.45
N THR A 284 -3.54 -2.52 -11.39
CA THR A 284 -4.53 -2.14 -12.42
C THR A 284 -4.98 -3.32 -13.29
N ASP A 285 -4.18 -4.37 -13.38
CA ASP A 285 -4.43 -5.58 -14.17
C ASP A 285 -4.90 -6.80 -13.35
N ASP A 286 -5.16 -6.67 -12.05
CA ASP A 286 -5.43 -7.83 -11.17
C ASP A 286 -6.46 -7.49 -10.07
N ILE A 287 -6.11 -7.66 -8.79
CA ILE A 287 -6.97 -7.50 -7.61
C ILE A 287 -6.58 -6.27 -6.78
N ALA A 288 -7.26 -6.07 -5.66
CA ALA A 288 -6.86 -5.14 -4.61
C ALA A 288 -6.77 -5.81 -3.24
N PHE A 289 -6.04 -5.19 -2.34
CA PHE A 289 -5.92 -5.50 -0.92
C PHE A 289 -6.39 -4.32 -0.11
N VAL A 290 -7.13 -4.58 0.95
CA VAL A 290 -7.61 -3.57 1.89
C VAL A 290 -7.13 -3.92 3.29
N LEU A 291 -6.59 -2.93 3.99
CA LEU A 291 -6.21 -2.99 5.39
C LEU A 291 -7.04 -1.97 6.16
N LEU A 292 -7.51 -2.33 7.35
CA LEU A 292 -8.41 -1.51 8.16
C LEU A 292 -7.86 -1.32 9.57
N ASP A 293 -8.10 -0.16 10.18
CA ASP A 293 -7.77 0.05 11.60
C ASP A 293 -8.61 -0.83 12.53
N ASP A 294 -9.88 -1.06 12.18
CA ASP A 294 -10.83 -1.85 12.97
C ASP A 294 -10.63 -3.38 12.85
N GLU A 295 -9.71 -3.81 11.99
CA GLU A 295 -9.36 -5.22 11.72
C GLU A 295 -7.82 -5.35 11.70
N PRO A 296 -7.17 -5.25 12.87
CA PRO A 296 -5.71 -5.17 12.98
C PRO A 296 -5.00 -6.42 12.48
N GLY A 297 -4.00 -6.25 11.62
CA GLY A 297 -3.19 -7.34 11.07
C GLY A 297 -3.87 -8.14 9.95
N GLU A 298 -5.12 -7.86 9.64
CA GLU A 298 -5.86 -8.53 8.58
C GLU A 298 -5.64 -7.86 7.23
N VAL A 299 -5.46 -8.69 6.20
CA VAL A 299 -5.33 -8.25 4.80
C VAL A 299 -6.53 -8.80 4.03
N LEU A 300 -7.44 -7.91 3.64
CA LEU A 300 -8.71 -8.27 3.01
C LEU A 300 -8.58 -8.20 1.48
N PRO A 301 -8.56 -9.33 0.78
CA PRO A 301 -8.42 -9.31 -0.66
C PRO A 301 -9.77 -8.98 -1.33
N VAL A 302 -9.71 -8.21 -2.40
CA VAL A 302 -10.85 -7.76 -3.19
C VAL A 302 -10.67 -8.25 -4.62
N GLY A 303 -11.46 -9.25 -4.99
CA GLY A 303 -11.48 -9.78 -6.35
C GLY A 303 -11.87 -8.73 -7.38
N ARG A 304 -11.43 -8.95 -8.62
CA ARG A 304 -11.58 -7.99 -9.72
C ARG A 304 -13.05 -7.62 -9.97
N GLY A 305 -13.93 -8.60 -10.17
CA GLY A 305 -15.35 -8.35 -10.41
C GLY A 305 -15.62 -7.34 -11.55
N PRO A 306 -16.85 -6.82 -11.66
CA PRO A 306 -17.20 -5.86 -12.70
C PRO A 306 -16.83 -4.40 -12.38
N GLU A 307 -16.69 -4.05 -11.10
CA GLU A 307 -16.54 -2.64 -10.66
C GLU A 307 -15.10 -2.22 -10.43
N LEU A 308 -14.23 -3.12 -9.92
CA LEU A 308 -12.87 -2.77 -9.51
C LEU A 308 -12.03 -2.24 -10.69
N PRO A 309 -12.03 -2.83 -11.90
CA PRO A 309 -11.20 -2.33 -13.01
C PRO A 309 -11.48 -0.87 -13.35
N GLY A 310 -12.76 -0.49 -13.41
CA GLY A 310 -13.15 0.89 -13.71
C GLY A 310 -12.84 1.87 -12.58
N LEU A 311 -12.83 1.40 -11.32
CA LEU A 311 -12.34 2.20 -10.20
C LEU A 311 -10.82 2.40 -10.27
N LEU A 312 -10.05 1.33 -10.47
CA LEU A 312 -8.59 1.40 -10.53
C LEU A 312 -8.10 2.28 -11.68
N GLU A 313 -8.75 2.20 -12.85
CA GLU A 313 -8.44 3.08 -13.97
C GLU A 313 -8.70 4.57 -13.63
N ALA A 314 -9.80 4.87 -12.94
CA ALA A 314 -10.12 6.24 -12.53
C ALA A 314 -9.13 6.76 -11.48
N LEU A 315 -8.74 5.91 -10.52
CA LEU A 315 -7.74 6.24 -9.52
C LEU A 315 -6.35 6.46 -10.15
N ASP A 316 -5.93 5.62 -11.10
CA ASP A 316 -4.64 5.77 -11.80
C ASP A 316 -4.54 7.06 -12.62
N LYS A 317 -5.67 7.51 -13.19
CA LYS A 317 -5.74 8.77 -13.94
C LYS A 317 -5.53 10.00 -13.06
N MET A 318 -5.95 9.96 -11.79
CA MET A 318 -5.76 11.06 -10.85
C MET A 318 -4.53 10.92 -9.94
N ALA A 319 -3.97 9.71 -9.86
CA ALA A 319 -2.83 9.42 -9.03
C ALA A 319 -1.66 10.35 -9.37
N VAL A 320 -1.02 10.87 -8.32
CA VAL A 320 0.24 11.59 -8.48
C VAL A 320 1.32 10.59 -8.90
N ARG A 321 2.14 10.97 -9.89
CA ARG A 321 3.17 10.12 -10.48
C ARG A 321 4.56 10.67 -10.17
N PRO A 322 5.54 9.81 -9.86
CA PRO A 322 6.93 10.21 -9.89
C PRO A 322 7.28 10.71 -11.31
N SER A 323 8.04 11.80 -11.38
CA SER A 323 8.58 12.34 -12.64
C SER A 323 9.74 11.49 -13.14
#